data_AF-A0A2G6THB6-F1
#
_entry.id   AF-A0A2G6THB6-F1
#
_cell.length_a   1.000
_cell.length_b   1.000
_cell.length_c   1.000
_cell.angle_alpha   90.00
_cell.angle_beta   90.00
_cell.angle_gamma   90.00
#
_symmetry.space_group_name_H-M   'P 1'
#
loop_
_entity.id
_entity.type
_entity.pdbx_description
1 polymer ?
#
loop_
_entity_poly.entity_id
_entity_poly.type
_entity_poly.pdbx_seq_one_letter_code
_entity_poly.pdbx_strand_id
1 'polypeptide(L)'
;MLDYIETITDFLIENFKPSNPESANLKLTTRDLLALLFRLFPANCISDYELNDILIELNYKRFSYVVESYCEIQKDDRTIYEIRKSLEVGWCLKTELDLKTQEVERIT
;
A
#
# COMPACT_ATOMS: atom_id res chain seq x y z
N MET A 1 -0.43 -29.36 2.01
CA MET A 1 0.22 -28.04 2.03
C MET A 1 -0.83 -27.08 1.51
N LEU A 2 -1.20 -26.05 2.29
CA LEU A 2 -2.15 -25.05 1.78
C LEU A 2 -1.47 -24.31 0.62
N ASP A 3 -2.16 -24.18 -0.50
CA ASP A 3 -1.67 -23.36 -1.60
C ASP A 3 -1.94 -21.89 -1.26
N TYR A 4 -0.94 -21.25 -0.64
CA TYR A 4 -1.02 -19.85 -0.29
C TYR A 4 -1.04 -18.95 -1.52
N ILE A 5 -0.53 -19.39 -2.67
CA ILE A 5 -0.57 -18.60 -3.91
C ILE A 5 -2.02 -18.46 -4.37
N GLU A 6 -2.76 -19.57 -4.44
CA GLU A 6 -4.18 -19.57 -4.81
C GLU A 6 -4.99 -18.72 -3.81
N THR A 7 -4.79 -18.96 -2.51
CA THR A 7 -5.51 -18.24 -1.45
C THR A 7 -5.26 -16.72 -1.47
N ILE A 8 -4.01 -16.30 -1.72
CA ILE A 8 -3.65 -14.88 -1.82
C ILE A 8 -4.23 -14.28 -3.10
N THR A 9 -4.23 -15.03 -4.20
CA THR A 9 -4.82 -14.58 -5.47
C THR A 9 -6.31 -14.30 -5.31
N ASP A 10 -7.05 -15.23 -4.71
CA ASP A 10 -8.48 -15.07 -4.42
C ASP A 10 -8.73 -13.87 -3.52
N PHE A 11 -7.95 -13.73 -2.44
CA PHE A 11 -8.03 -12.58 -1.55
C PHE A 11 -7.82 -11.25 -2.30
N LEU A 12 -6.84 -11.18 -3.20
CA LEU A 12 -6.57 -9.98 -3.99
C LEU A 12 -7.72 -9.64 -4.94
N ILE A 13 -8.32 -10.65 -5.59
CA ILE A 13 -9.48 -10.50 -6.49
C ILE A 13 -10.70 -9.98 -5.73
N GLU A 14 -10.97 -10.53 -4.55
CA GLU A 14 -12.16 -10.18 -3.76
C GLU A 14 -12.09 -8.77 -3.18
N ASN A 15 -10.89 -8.33 -2.77
CA ASN A 15 -10.74 -7.11 -1.97
C ASN A 15 -10.21 -5.91 -2.75
N PHE A 16 -9.57 -6.13 -3.91
CA PHE A 16 -8.90 -5.08 -4.66
C PHE A 16 -9.19 -5.16 -6.16
N LYS A 17 -9.16 -4.00 -6.81
CA LYS A 17 -9.26 -3.85 -8.27
C LYS A 17 -8.06 -3.07 -8.81
N PRO A 18 -7.55 -3.41 -10.00
CA PRO A 18 -6.55 -2.61 -10.70
C PRO A 18 -7.03 -1.17 -10.90
N SER A 19 -6.13 -0.21 -10.70
CA SER A 19 -6.42 1.21 -10.86
C SER A 19 -5.20 1.96 -11.39
N ASN A 20 -5.27 3.29 -11.40
CA ASN A 20 -4.22 4.21 -11.87
C ASN A 20 -3.93 5.27 -10.80
N PRO A 21 -2.84 6.05 -10.93
CA PRO A 21 -2.46 7.05 -9.93
C PRO A 21 -3.53 8.09 -9.61
N GLU A 22 -4.41 8.40 -10.56
CA GLU A 22 -5.45 9.42 -10.43
C GLU A 22 -6.70 8.93 -9.70
N SER A 23 -7.03 7.64 -9.80
CA SER A 23 -8.28 7.06 -9.28
C SER A 23 -8.11 6.03 -8.15
N ALA A 24 -6.87 5.62 -7.87
CA ALA A 24 -6.55 4.72 -6.78
C ALA A 24 -6.77 5.39 -5.42
N ASN A 25 -7.45 4.69 -4.52
CA ASN A 25 -7.55 5.08 -3.10
C ASN A 25 -6.53 4.35 -2.22
N LEU A 26 -5.77 3.41 -2.79
CA LEU A 26 -4.67 2.73 -2.13
C LEU A 26 -3.48 2.62 -3.09
N LYS A 27 -2.33 3.17 -2.67
CA LYS A 27 -1.07 3.12 -3.42
C LYS A 27 -0.04 2.47 -2.52
N LEU A 28 0.55 1.36 -2.96
CA LEU A 28 1.48 0.57 -2.17
C LEU A 28 2.68 0.17 -3.00
N THR A 29 3.87 0.15 -2.41
CA THR A 29 5.00 -0.56 -2.99
C THR A 29 4.79 -2.08 -2.86
N THR A 30 5.54 -2.89 -3.61
CA THR A 30 5.49 -4.36 -3.44
C THR A 30 5.81 -4.76 -1.99
N ARG A 31 6.75 -4.07 -1.35
CA ARG A 31 7.11 -4.31 0.05
C ARG A 31 5.95 -4.04 0.99
N ASP A 32 5.23 -2.95 0.79
CA ASP A 32 4.12 -2.57 1.67
C ASP A 32 2.91 -3.48 1.48
N LEU A 33 2.65 -3.94 0.25
CA LEU A 33 1.62 -4.93 -0.03
C LEU A 33 1.96 -6.29 0.58
N LEU A 34 3.21 -6.76 0.51
CA LEU A 34 3.66 -7.95 1.23
C LEU A 34 3.47 -7.81 2.75
N ALA A 35 3.83 -6.64 3.29
CA ALA A 35 3.65 -6.39 4.73
C ALA A 35 2.16 -6.41 5.13
N LEU A 36 1.26 -5.98 4.25
CA LEU A 36 -0.18 -6.12 4.45
C LEU A 36 -0.61 -7.58 4.41
N LEU A 37 -0.16 -8.36 3.42
CA LEU A 37 -0.48 -9.78 3.30
C LEU A 37 0.02 -10.58 4.50
N PHE A 38 1.23 -10.32 5.01
CA PHE A 38 1.78 -11.02 6.18
C PHE A 38 1.13 -10.65 7.52
N ARG A 39 0.19 -9.68 7.54
CA ARG A 39 -0.70 -9.47 8.71
C ARG A 39 -1.89 -10.42 8.69
N LEU A 40 -2.24 -10.98 7.54
CA LEU A 40 -3.40 -11.84 7.31
C LEU A 40 -3.00 -13.31 7.11
N PHE A 41 -1.84 -13.52 6.48
CA PHE A 41 -1.28 -14.82 6.13
C PHE A 41 0.06 -15.03 6.85
N PRO A 42 0.57 -16.28 6.93
CA PRO A 42 1.87 -16.54 7.52
C PRO A 42 2.99 -15.73 6.85
N ALA A 43 3.94 -15.24 7.63
CA ALA A 43 5.08 -14.52 7.09
C ALA A 43 5.87 -15.40 6.10
N ASN A 44 6.34 -14.79 5.01
CA ASN A 44 7.10 -15.47 3.95
C ASN A 44 6.34 -16.62 3.25
N CYS A 45 5.01 -16.63 3.29
CA CYS A 45 4.20 -17.59 2.51
C CYS A 45 4.20 -17.33 1.00
N ILE A 46 4.66 -16.14 0.59
CA ILE A 46 4.84 -15.72 -0.79
C ILE A 46 6.06 -14.79 -0.87
N SER A 47 6.80 -14.84 -1.96
CA SER A 47 7.90 -13.93 -2.30
C SER A 47 7.41 -12.66 -3.00
N ASP A 48 8.28 -11.68 -3.13
CA ASP A 48 8.04 -10.47 -3.92
C ASP A 48 7.93 -10.75 -5.42
N TYR A 49 8.67 -11.74 -5.93
CA TYR A 49 8.57 -12.23 -7.32
C TYR A 49 7.20 -12.85 -7.59
N GLU A 50 6.77 -13.80 -6.75
CA GLU A 50 5.47 -14.47 -6.91
C GLU A 50 4.31 -13.48 -6.79
N LEU A 51 4.37 -12.54 -5.83
CA LEU A 51 3.35 -11.50 -5.72
C LEU A 51 3.31 -10.61 -6.98
N ASN A 52 4.48 -10.27 -7.53
CA ASN A 52 4.55 -9.47 -8.75
C ASN A 52 3.91 -10.19 -9.95
N ASP A 53 4.14 -11.49 -10.08
CA ASP A 53 3.57 -12.31 -11.15
C ASP A 53 2.04 -12.40 -11.02
N ILE A 54 1.52 -12.69 -9.81
CA ILE A 54 0.07 -12.67 -9.53
C ILE A 54 -0.53 -11.32 -9.92
N LEU A 55 0.07 -10.21 -9.51
CA LEU A 55 -0.46 -8.88 -9.81
C LEU A 55 -0.48 -8.60 -11.31
N ILE A 56 0.55 -9.02 -12.06
CA ILE A 56 0.58 -8.89 -13.51
C ILE A 56 -0.53 -9.74 -14.16
N GLU A 57 -0.72 -10.98 -13.72
CA GLU A 57 -1.79 -11.87 -14.19
C GLU A 57 -3.19 -11.28 -13.91
N LEU A 58 -3.35 -10.61 -12.77
CA LEU A 58 -4.57 -9.88 -12.39
C LEU A 58 -4.70 -8.51 -13.08
N ASN A 59 -3.90 -8.21 -14.11
CA ASN A 59 -3.89 -6.97 -14.89
C ASN A 59 -3.53 -5.69 -14.11
N TYR A 60 -2.82 -5.81 -12.98
CA TYR A 60 -2.22 -4.66 -12.33
C TYR A 60 -0.99 -4.17 -13.11
N LYS A 61 -0.74 -2.86 -13.02
CA LYS A 61 0.43 -2.22 -13.62
C LYS A 61 1.20 -1.47 -12.55
N ARG A 62 2.52 -1.42 -12.71
CA ARG A 62 3.36 -0.52 -11.92
C ARG A 62 3.23 0.89 -12.44
N PHE A 63 3.06 1.82 -11.52
CA PHE A 63 3.04 3.25 -11.81
C PHE A 63 4.05 3.97 -10.94
N SER A 64 4.61 5.03 -11.49
CA SER A 64 5.30 6.05 -10.71
C SER A 64 4.28 7.06 -10.19
N TYR A 65 4.28 7.34 -8.91
CA TYR A 65 3.40 8.34 -8.29
C TYR A 65 4.14 9.18 -7.27
N VAL A 66 3.64 10.40 -7.05
CA VAL A 66 4.20 11.32 -6.06
C VAL A 66 3.65 10.95 -4.69
N VAL A 67 4.55 10.83 -3.72
CA VAL A 67 4.25 10.65 -2.30
C VAL A 67 4.72 11.88 -1.54
N GLU A 68 3.85 12.40 -0.67
CA GLU A 68 4.16 13.52 0.21
C GLU A 68 4.41 13.00 1.63
N SER A 69 5.48 13.47 2.25
CA SER A 69 5.77 13.25 3.66
C SER A 69 5.88 14.59 4.37
N TYR A 70 5.33 14.65 5.57
CA TYR A 70 5.31 15.85 6.40
C TYR A 70 6.35 15.68 7.49
N CYS A 71 7.28 16.63 7.59
CA CYS A 71 8.22 16.67 8.70
C CYS A 71 8.12 18.01 9.42
N GLU A 72 8.08 17.93 10.74
CA GLU A 72 8.20 19.09 11.60
C GLU A 72 9.68 19.46 11.68
N ILE A 73 10.02 20.69 11.31
CA ILE A 73 11.37 21.23 11.44
C ILE A 73 11.35 22.50 12.28
N GLN A 74 12.25 22.55 13.25
CA GLN A 74 12.53 23.75 14.05
C GLN A 74 13.42 24.68 13.24
N LYS A 75 12.92 25.89 12.95
CA LYS A 75 13.70 26.93 12.28
C LYS A 75 13.62 28.21 13.10
N ASP A 76 14.78 28.62 13.60
CA ASP A 76 14.92 29.73 14.54
C ASP A 76 14.04 29.49 15.79
N ASP A 77 13.05 30.36 16.05
CA ASP A 77 12.09 30.26 17.16
C ASP A 77 10.71 29.72 16.72
N ARG A 78 10.59 29.11 15.52
CA ARG A 78 9.31 28.65 14.98
C ARG A 78 9.35 27.21 14.49
N THR A 79 8.30 26.48 14.81
CA THR A 79 7.97 25.22 14.15
C THR A 79 7.38 25.51 12.77
N ILE A 80 7.97 24.93 11.72
CA ILE A 80 7.40 24.91 10.37
C ILE A 80 7.21 23.46 9.89
N TYR A 81 6.16 23.25 9.08
CA TYR A 81 5.91 21.96 8.43
C TYR A 81 6.53 21.96 7.04
N GLU A 82 7.55 21.12 6.83
CA GLU A 82 8.15 20.90 5.53
C GLU A 82 7.46 19.71 4.83
N ILE A 83 6.87 19.99 3.66
CA ILE A 83 6.29 18.97 2.78
C ILE A 83 7.39 18.49 1.84
N ARG A 84 7.82 17.24 2.03
CA ARG A 84 8.77 16.58 1.14
C ARG A 84 8.03 15.72 0.13
N LYS A 85 8.27 15.97 -1.14
CA LYS A 85 7.70 15.19 -2.24
C LYS A 85 8.77 14.23 -2.77
N SER A 86 8.39 12.97 -2.96
CA SER A 86 9.25 11.95 -3.55
C SER A 86 8.47 11.17 -4.60
N LEU A 87 9.18 10.54 -5.53
CA LEU A 87 8.59 9.63 -6.51
C LEU A 87 8.74 8.20 -6.00
N GLU A 88 7.63 7.49 -5.90
CA GLU A 88 7.64 6.06 -5.61
C GLU A 88 7.12 5.26 -6.81
N VAL A 89 7.55 4.00 -6.90
CA VAL A 89 7.07 3.04 -7.89
C VAL A 89 6.33 1.94 -7.16
N GLY A 90 5.07 1.71 -7.54
CA GLY A 90 4.26 0.70 -6.90
C GLY A 90 2.97 0.39 -7.64
N TRP A 91 2.03 -0.17 -6.90
CA TRP A 91 0.76 -0.67 -7.38
C TRP A 91 -0.35 0.32 -7.00
N CYS A 92 -1.22 0.60 -7.95
CA CYS A 92 -2.39 1.44 -7.76
C CYS A 92 -3.62 0.52 -7.62
N LEU A 93 -4.15 0.41 -6.41
CA LEU A 93 -5.30 -0.43 -6.08
C LEU A 93 -6.52 0.43 -5.78
N LYS A 94 -7.68 -0.13 -6.08
CA LYS A 94 -8.97 0.38 -5.63
C LYS A 94 -9.63 -0.64 -4.73
N THR A 95 -10.09 -0.21 -3.57
CA THR A 95 -10.82 -1.07 -2.62
C THR A 95 -12.01 -0.32 -2.03
N GLU A 96 -13.07 -1.04 -1.67
CA GLU A 96 -14.21 -0.46 -0.94
C GLU A 96 -13.95 -0.43 0.58
N LEU A 97 -12.85 -1.01 1.05
CA LEU A 97 -12.46 -0.99 2.46
C LEU A 97 -12.08 0.43 2.88
N ASP A 98 -12.64 0.89 4.01
CA ASP A 98 -12.25 2.17 4.60
C ASP A 98 -10.92 2.03 5.33
N LEU A 99 -9.84 2.30 4.60
CA LEU A 99 -8.46 2.23 5.10
C LEU A 99 -7.97 3.57 5.68
N LYS A 100 -8.86 4.52 5.95
CA LYS A 100 -8.47 5.83 6.51
C LYS A 100 -8.01 5.68 7.95
N THR A 101 -6.90 6.34 8.27
CA THR A 101 -6.46 6.51 9.66
C THR A 101 -7.51 7.31 10.41
N GLN A 102 -8.03 6.75 11.50
CA GLN A 102 -8.91 7.46 12.43
C GLN A 102 -8.08 8.02 13.58
N GLU A 103 -8.18 9.34 13.79
CA GLU A 103 -7.63 9.99 14.99
C GLU A 103 -8.63 9.83 16.13
N VAL A 104 -8.22 9.14 17.19
CA VAL A 104 -9.00 9.01 18.43
C VAL A 104 -8.31 9.82 19.52
N GLU A 105 -8.99 10.87 20.01
CA GLU A 105 -8.55 11.61 21.17
C GLU A 105 -8.62 10.71 22.42
N ARG A 106 -7.48 10.56 23.10
CA ARG A 106 -7.43 9.84 24.37
C ARG A 106 -8.07 10.71 25.46
N ILE A 107 -9.33 10.43 25.79
CA ILE A 107 -9.98 11.03 26.96
C ILE A 107 -9.21 10.58 28.21
N THR A 108 -8.72 11.55 28.98
CA THR A 108 -7.97 11.32 30.23
C THR A 108 -8.87 11.53 31.44
#